data_AF-V4C162-F1
#
_entry.id   AF-V4C162-F1
#
_cell.length_a   1.000
_cell.length_b   1.000
_cell.length_c   1.000
_cell.angle_alpha   90.00
_cell.angle_beta   90.00
_cell.angle_gamma   90.00
#
_symmetry.space_group_name_H-M   'P 1'
#
loop_
_entity.id
_entity.type
_entity.pdbx_description
1 polymer ?
#
loop_
_entity_poly.entity_id
_entity_poly.type
_entity_poly.pdbx_seq_one_letter_code
_entity_poly.pdbx_strand_id
1 'polypeptide(L)'
;MTTPRPNPETPKPQRTNTRRRLSLTTSPSSPACKPRRHNNEKDKSKWSIPTLTKPTVIIGSSNISNIPFLHPDTQAESYPGARIQHINTLLSKITPTTIPKKVLFHVGLNNQQESGESIHRRMLELLKLAKSKFPSATLYATQIPYSKELQ
;
A
#
# COMPACT_ATOMS: atom_id res chain seq x y z
N MET A 1 -62.09 -8.04 -36.59
CA MET A 1 -61.66 -8.60 -35.30
C MET A 1 -60.70 -9.74 -35.58
N THR A 2 -59.41 -9.59 -35.22
CA THR A 2 -58.49 -10.65 -34.74
C THR A 2 -57.15 -10.00 -34.41
N THR A 3 -56.85 -9.91 -33.12
CA THR A 3 -55.56 -9.47 -32.57
C THR A 3 -54.50 -10.57 -32.72
N PRO A 4 -53.23 -10.26 -33.03
CA PRO A 4 -52.15 -11.25 -32.97
C PRO A 4 -51.77 -11.53 -31.51
N ARG A 5 -51.56 -12.81 -31.17
CA ARG A 5 -51.07 -13.27 -29.85
C ARG A 5 -49.65 -12.76 -29.56
N PRO A 6 -49.32 -12.43 -28.30
CA PRO A 6 -47.94 -12.13 -27.91
C PRO A 6 -47.09 -13.41 -27.82
N ASN A 7 -45.84 -13.28 -28.24
CA ASN A 7 -44.81 -14.33 -28.24
C ASN A 7 -44.32 -14.59 -26.80
N PRO A 8 -43.97 -15.84 -26.41
CA PRO A 8 -43.45 -16.12 -25.07
C PRO A 8 -42.00 -15.63 -24.90
N GLU A 9 -41.73 -14.86 -23.84
CA GLU A 9 -40.41 -14.38 -23.45
C GLU A 9 -39.45 -15.54 -23.14
N THR A 10 -38.30 -15.55 -23.79
CA THR A 10 -37.18 -16.44 -23.47
C THR A 10 -36.46 -15.93 -22.20
N PRO A 11 -36.23 -16.74 -21.15
CA PRO A 11 -35.52 -16.28 -19.96
C PRO A 11 -34.03 -16.06 -20.27
N LYS A 12 -33.52 -14.86 -20.00
CA LYS A 12 -32.07 -14.56 -20.03
C LYS A 12 -31.38 -15.18 -18.81
N PRO A 13 -30.27 -15.92 -18.95
CA PRO A 13 -29.56 -16.47 -17.80
C PRO A 13 -28.80 -15.36 -17.05
N GLN A 14 -29.24 -15.06 -15.83
CA GLN A 14 -28.49 -14.22 -14.89
C GLN A 14 -27.26 -14.99 -14.38
N ARG A 15 -26.07 -14.64 -14.88
CA ARG A 15 -24.80 -15.05 -14.28
C ARG A 15 -24.59 -14.30 -12.95
N THR A 16 -24.98 -14.91 -11.84
CA THR A 16 -24.51 -14.49 -10.51
C THR A 16 -23.08 -15.00 -10.30
N ASN A 17 -22.10 -14.13 -10.51
CA ASN A 17 -20.71 -14.37 -10.10
C ASN A 17 -20.58 -14.23 -8.58
N THR A 18 -21.00 -15.26 -7.85
CA THR A 18 -20.76 -15.35 -6.41
C THR A 18 -19.31 -15.77 -6.21
N ARG A 19 -18.38 -14.80 -6.10
CA ARG A 19 -17.01 -15.06 -5.63
C ARG A 19 -17.10 -15.63 -4.22
N ARG A 20 -16.97 -16.96 -4.07
CA ARG A 20 -16.76 -17.62 -2.78
C ARG A 20 -15.46 -17.10 -2.17
N ARG A 21 -15.58 -16.13 -1.26
CA ARG A 21 -14.49 -15.72 -0.37
C ARG A 21 -14.25 -16.88 0.59
N LEU A 22 -13.13 -17.58 0.42
CA LEU A 22 -12.65 -18.56 1.40
C LEU A 22 -12.36 -17.80 2.71
N SER A 23 -13.27 -17.91 3.67
CA SER A 23 -13.07 -17.41 5.02
C SER A 23 -12.17 -18.40 5.76
N LEU A 24 -10.87 -18.12 5.80
CA LEU A 24 -9.98 -18.73 6.79
C LEU A 24 -10.38 -18.17 8.16
N THR A 25 -11.12 -18.96 8.93
CA THR A 25 -11.38 -18.71 10.35
C THR A 25 -10.10 -19.01 11.12
N THR A 26 -9.34 -17.98 11.47
CA THR A 26 -8.34 -18.05 12.55
C THR A 26 -8.96 -17.49 13.82
N SER A 27 -8.90 -18.30 14.87
CA SER A 27 -9.34 -18.02 16.25
C SER A 27 -8.78 -16.69 16.81
N PRO A 28 -9.46 -16.06 17.78
CA PRO A 28 -9.16 -14.69 18.17
C PRO A 28 -7.96 -14.65 19.12
N SER A 29 -6.80 -14.23 18.62
CA SER A 29 -5.67 -13.85 19.46
C SER A 29 -5.31 -12.38 19.18
N SER A 30 -5.66 -11.52 20.13
CA SER A 30 -5.42 -10.06 20.13
C SER A 30 -6.31 -9.26 19.16
N PRO A 31 -6.72 -8.02 19.51
CA PRO A 31 -7.41 -7.15 18.57
C PRO A 31 -6.54 -6.97 17.34
N ALA A 32 -7.10 -7.27 16.16
CA ALA A 32 -6.39 -7.20 14.89
C ALA A 32 -5.84 -5.78 14.71
N CYS A 33 -4.51 -5.62 14.82
CA CYS A 33 -3.87 -4.36 14.54
C CYS A 33 -3.94 -4.14 13.03
N LYS A 34 -4.58 -3.06 12.60
CA LYS A 34 -4.72 -2.70 11.19
C LYS A 34 -3.74 -1.60 10.81
N PRO A 35 -3.33 -1.54 9.54
CA PRO A 35 -2.56 -0.42 9.03
C PRO A 35 -3.29 0.90 9.23
N ARG A 36 -2.56 1.95 9.61
CA ARG A 36 -3.09 3.32 9.61
C ARG A 36 -3.14 3.82 8.18
N ARG A 37 -4.35 4.09 7.69
CA ARG A 37 -4.56 4.73 6.39
C ARG A 37 -4.66 6.24 6.57
N HIS A 38 -3.71 6.96 5.99
CA HIS A 38 -3.73 8.42 5.94
C HIS A 38 -4.75 8.91 4.91
N ASN A 39 -5.27 10.12 5.13
CA ASN A 39 -6.19 10.74 4.18
C ASN A 39 -5.50 10.94 2.83
N ASN A 40 -6.27 10.75 1.75
CA ASN A 40 -5.78 11.05 0.40
C ASN A 40 -5.87 12.57 0.17
N GLU A 41 -4.94 13.29 0.78
CA GLU A 41 -4.85 14.74 0.66
C GLU A 41 -4.52 15.14 -0.79
N LYS A 42 -5.20 16.18 -1.30
CA LYS A 42 -4.80 16.81 -2.58
C LYS A 42 -3.37 17.35 -2.49
N ASP A 43 -3.07 17.97 -1.34
CA ASP A 43 -1.74 18.43 -0.99
C ASP A 43 -1.03 17.41 -0.09
N LYS A 44 -0.21 16.57 -0.72
CA LYS A 44 0.56 15.50 -0.07
C LYS A 44 1.70 16.02 0.80
N SER A 45 2.02 17.31 0.72
CA SER A 45 3.04 17.93 1.57
C SER A 45 2.60 18.01 3.04
N LYS A 46 1.29 17.92 3.31
CA LYS A 46 0.74 17.94 4.68
C LYS A 46 0.89 16.62 5.43
N TRP A 47 1.20 15.54 4.73
CA TRP A 47 1.43 14.26 5.38
C TRP A 47 2.64 14.31 6.30
N SER A 48 2.53 13.55 7.39
CA SER A 48 3.58 13.33 8.37
C SER A 48 3.59 11.86 8.79
N ILE A 49 4.78 11.36 9.13
CA ILE A 49 4.92 10.04 9.75
C ILE A 49 4.62 10.21 11.25
N PRO A 50 3.66 9.47 11.82
CA PRO A 50 3.42 9.50 13.25
C PRO A 50 4.63 8.91 13.98
N THR A 51 4.73 9.18 15.29
CA THR A 51 5.81 8.64 16.12
C THR A 51 5.96 7.14 15.91
N LEU A 52 7.17 6.73 15.53
CA LEU A 52 7.51 5.32 15.36
C LEU A 52 7.69 4.71 16.75
N THR A 53 6.93 3.67 17.05
CA THR A 53 6.92 3.03 18.39
C THR A 53 7.18 1.53 18.33
N LYS A 54 7.20 0.95 17.12
CA LYS A 54 7.25 -0.50 16.91
C LYS A 54 8.58 -0.94 16.30
N PRO A 55 9.09 -2.15 16.64
CA PRO A 55 10.33 -2.67 16.08
C PRO A 55 10.30 -2.86 14.57
N THR A 56 9.13 -3.15 13.98
CA THR A 56 8.96 -3.28 12.53
C THR A 56 8.06 -2.16 12.02
N VAL A 57 8.50 -1.48 10.97
CA VAL A 57 7.75 -0.39 10.34
C VAL A 57 7.54 -0.69 8.86
N ILE A 58 6.32 -0.54 8.38
CA ILE A 58 5.96 -0.65 6.97
C ILE A 58 5.44 0.72 6.51
N ILE A 59 6.07 1.31 5.50
CA ILE A 59 5.63 2.59 4.91
C ILE A 59 5.35 2.35 3.43
N GLY A 60 4.18 2.75 2.96
CA GLY A 60 3.88 2.55 1.55
C GLY A 60 2.64 3.26 1.05
N SER A 61 2.22 2.89 -0.15
CA SER A 61 1.06 3.45 -0.82
C SER A 61 -0.26 2.89 -0.28
N SER A 62 -1.34 2.98 -1.06
CA SER A 62 -2.67 2.46 -0.71
C SER A 62 -2.69 0.95 -0.45
N ASN A 63 -1.81 0.17 -1.07
CA ASN A 63 -1.80 -1.30 -0.91
C ASN A 63 -1.54 -1.72 0.53
N ILE A 64 -0.81 -0.91 1.30
CA ILE A 64 -0.56 -1.18 2.71
C ILE A 64 -1.86 -1.27 3.51
N SER A 65 -2.89 -0.48 3.16
CA SER A 65 -4.19 -0.52 3.85
C SER A 65 -4.98 -1.83 3.66
N ASN A 66 -4.57 -2.68 2.70
CA ASN A 66 -5.22 -3.97 2.44
C ASN A 66 -4.67 -5.11 3.31
N ILE A 67 -3.63 -4.88 4.11
CA ILE A 67 -3.11 -5.91 5.01
C ILE A 67 -4.19 -6.21 6.07
N PRO A 68 -4.71 -7.46 6.13
CA PRO A 68 -5.87 -7.78 6.95
C PRO A 68 -5.56 -7.77 8.46
N PHE A 69 -4.33 -8.15 8.82
CA PHE A 69 -3.84 -8.22 10.19
C PHE A 69 -2.34 -7.90 10.22
N LEU A 70 -1.92 -7.11 11.19
CA LEU A 70 -0.52 -6.83 11.50
C LEU A 70 -0.10 -7.57 12.77
N HIS A 71 1.16 -7.98 12.80
CA HIS A 71 1.79 -8.43 14.04
C HIS A 71 1.82 -7.27 15.06
N PRO A 72 1.67 -7.52 16.38
CA PRO A 72 1.67 -6.46 17.40
C PRO A 72 2.92 -5.57 17.44
N ASP A 73 4.06 -6.10 16.97
CA ASP A 73 5.34 -5.39 16.82
C ASP A 73 5.51 -4.67 15.48
N THR A 74 4.44 -4.58 14.69
CA THR A 74 4.46 -3.92 13.38
C THR A 74 3.58 -2.67 13.40
N GLN A 75 4.18 -1.57 12.99
CA GLN A 75 3.46 -0.34 12.64
C GLN A 75 3.43 -0.23 11.13
N ALA A 76 2.25 -0.02 10.54
CA ALA A 76 2.12 0.14 9.10
C ALA A 76 1.38 1.44 8.75
N GLU A 77 1.99 2.23 7.88
CA GLU A 77 1.55 3.56 7.46
C GLU A 77 1.25 3.54 5.97
N SER A 78 -0.03 3.66 5.62
CA SER A 78 -0.52 3.69 4.24
C SER A 78 -0.81 5.12 3.81
N TYR A 79 -0.11 5.58 2.78
CA TYR A 79 -0.25 6.90 2.15
C TYR A 79 -0.84 6.72 0.73
N PRO A 80 -2.16 6.80 0.55
CA PRO A 80 -2.80 6.54 -0.73
C PRO A 80 -2.24 7.42 -1.87
N GLY A 81 -1.92 6.81 -3.01
CA GLY A 81 -1.33 7.53 -4.15
C GLY A 81 0.09 8.08 -3.90
N ALA A 82 0.79 7.64 -2.85
CA ALA A 82 2.18 8.01 -2.64
C ALA A 82 3.07 7.50 -3.77
N ARG A 83 3.95 8.40 -4.25
CA ARG A 83 5.08 8.13 -5.14
C ARG A 83 6.34 8.10 -4.27
N ILE A 84 7.44 7.57 -4.80
CA ILE A 84 8.71 7.47 -4.06
C ILE A 84 9.13 8.83 -3.46
N GLN A 85 9.02 9.91 -4.23
CA GLN A 85 9.34 11.27 -3.77
C GLN A 85 8.53 11.71 -2.54
N HIS A 86 7.26 11.29 -2.42
CA HIS A 86 6.44 11.67 -1.27
C HIS A 86 6.94 10.97 0.00
N ILE A 87 7.43 9.73 -0.12
CA ILE A 87 8.05 9.01 1.00
C ILE A 87 9.38 9.65 1.39
N ASN A 88 10.19 10.13 0.43
CA ASN A 88 11.39 10.92 0.73
C ASN A 88 11.06 12.17 1.52
N THR A 89 10.06 12.94 1.08
CA THR A 89 9.60 14.14 1.80
C THR A 89 9.06 13.82 3.19
N LEU A 90 8.45 12.66 3.39
CA LEU A 90 8.00 12.22 4.71
C LEU A 90 9.18 11.89 5.63
N LEU A 91 10.16 11.15 5.13
CA LEU A 91 11.35 10.77 5.90
C LEU A 91 12.26 11.96 6.22
N SER A 92 12.35 12.96 5.34
CA SER A 92 13.20 14.13 5.59
C SER A 92 12.75 14.92 6.82
N LYS A 93 11.42 14.97 7.06
CA LYS A 93 10.78 15.71 8.15
C LYS A 93 10.90 15.05 9.52
N ILE A 94 11.16 13.75 9.59
CA ILE A 94 11.18 13.06 10.89
C ILE A 94 12.55 13.14 11.56
N THR A 95 12.52 13.22 12.88
CA THR A 95 13.65 12.95 13.76
C THR A 95 13.20 11.82 14.70
N PRO A 96 13.47 10.55 14.34
CA PRO A 96 12.95 9.43 15.11
C PRO A 96 13.56 9.38 16.50
N THR A 97 12.71 9.34 17.53
CA THR A 97 13.13 9.16 18.93
C THR A 97 13.46 7.70 19.23
N THR A 98 12.85 6.76 18.50
CA THR A 98 13.20 5.34 18.54
C THR A 98 13.52 4.85 17.13
N ILE A 99 14.55 4.02 17.02
CA ILE A 99 14.98 3.45 15.73
C ILE A 99 14.37 2.05 15.61
N PRO A 100 13.51 1.79 14.61
CA PRO A 100 12.98 0.45 14.36
C PRO A 100 14.09 -0.52 13.95
N LYS A 101 13.92 -1.81 14.25
CA LYS A 101 14.85 -2.87 13.82
C LYS A 101 14.72 -3.17 12.33
N LYS A 102 13.50 -3.08 11.79
CA LYS A 102 13.18 -3.38 10.39
C LYS A 102 12.30 -2.29 9.80
N VAL A 103 12.65 -1.81 8.61
CA VAL A 103 11.82 -0.87 7.85
C VAL A 103 11.57 -1.43 6.46
N LEU A 104 10.31 -1.54 6.06
CA LEU A 104 9.90 -1.99 4.73
C LEU A 104 9.22 -0.83 3.98
N PHE A 105 9.73 -0.53 2.79
CA PHE A 105 9.13 0.41 1.85
C PHE A 105 8.34 -0.34 0.77
N HIS A 106 7.04 -0.08 0.70
CA HIS A 106 6.16 -0.58 -0.38
C HIS A 106 5.65 0.60 -1.22
N VAL A 107 6.46 1.03 -2.17
CA VAL A 107 6.18 2.20 -3.03
C VAL A 107 6.75 1.95 -4.43
N GLY A 108 6.26 2.68 -5.43
CA GLY A 108 6.77 2.63 -6.80
C GLY A 108 5.74 2.34 -7.87
N LEU A 109 4.64 1.66 -7.55
CA LEU A 109 3.55 1.41 -8.51
C LEU A 109 2.97 2.72 -9.08
N ASN A 110 2.85 3.76 -8.26
CA ASN A 110 2.36 5.08 -8.71
C ASN A 110 3.39 5.88 -9.54
N ASN A 111 4.58 5.33 -9.77
CA ASN A 111 5.66 5.90 -10.57
C ASN A 111 5.79 5.22 -11.95
N GLN A 112 4.83 4.37 -12.35
CA GLN A 112 4.87 3.57 -13.59
C GLN A 112 5.07 4.36 -14.90
N GLN A 113 4.78 5.67 -14.90
CA GLN A 113 4.98 6.56 -16.05
C GLN A 113 6.40 7.14 -16.11
N GLU A 114 7.22 6.94 -15.09
CA GLU A 114 8.62 7.37 -15.07
C GLU A 114 9.52 6.29 -15.67
N SER A 115 10.66 6.69 -16.21
CA SER A 115 11.67 5.73 -16.69
C SER A 115 12.22 4.89 -15.53
N GLY A 116 12.62 3.65 -15.85
CA GLY A 116 13.28 2.76 -14.88
C GLY A 116 14.47 3.42 -14.17
N GLU A 117 15.27 4.21 -14.90
CA GLU A 117 16.39 4.98 -14.34
C GLU A 117 15.95 6.04 -13.31
N SER A 118 14.87 6.77 -13.58
CA SER A 118 14.31 7.75 -12.62
C SER A 118 13.85 7.04 -11.35
N ILE A 119 13.12 5.93 -11.51
CA ILE A 119 12.62 5.10 -10.40
C ILE A 119 13.81 4.57 -9.58
N HIS A 120 14.83 4.03 -10.23
CA HIS A 120 16.03 3.51 -9.60
C HIS A 120 16.76 4.58 -8.78
N ARG A 121 17.03 5.75 -9.38
CA ARG A 121 17.69 6.86 -8.69
C ARG A 121 16.89 7.31 -7.46
N ARG A 122 15.58 7.48 -7.57
CA ARG A 122 14.72 7.89 -6.45
C ARG A 122 14.65 6.84 -5.35
N MET A 123 14.64 5.56 -5.70
CA MET A 123 14.72 4.47 -4.70
C MET A 123 16.07 4.46 -3.99
N LEU A 124 17.18 4.71 -4.68
CA LEU A 124 18.49 4.87 -4.05
C LEU A 124 18.52 6.07 -3.09
N GLU A 125 17.98 7.22 -3.49
CA GLU A 125 17.84 8.39 -2.62
C GLU A 125 17.01 8.06 -1.37
N LEU A 126 15.91 7.32 -1.54
CA LEU A 126 15.07 6.86 -0.44
C LEU A 126 15.83 5.97 0.54
N LEU A 127 16.54 4.97 0.04
CA LEU A 127 17.29 4.05 0.90
C LEU A 127 18.46 4.75 1.60
N LYS A 128 19.15 5.69 0.93
CA LYS A 128 20.20 6.52 1.55
C LYS A 128 19.64 7.39 2.68
N LEU A 129 18.53 8.08 2.43
CA LEU A 129 17.87 8.91 3.44
C LEU A 129 17.37 8.06 4.61
N ALA A 130 16.74 6.92 4.32
CA ALA A 130 16.28 5.98 5.33
C ALA A 130 17.44 5.43 6.18
N LYS A 131 18.59 5.13 5.57
CA LYS A 131 19.78 4.67 6.30
C LYS A 131 20.35 5.76 7.22
N SER A 132 20.29 7.02 6.81
CA SER A 132 20.65 8.15 7.67
C SER A 132 19.67 8.33 8.85
N LYS A 133 18.37 8.18 8.63
CA LYS A 133 17.35 8.30 9.68
C LYS A 133 17.30 7.09 10.61
N PHE A 134 17.62 5.90 10.10
CA PHE A 134 17.53 4.63 10.80
C PHE A 134 18.84 3.82 10.65
N PRO A 135 19.96 4.27 11.25
CA PRO A 135 21.28 3.71 11.02
C PRO A 135 21.40 2.21 11.36
N SER A 136 20.72 1.75 12.42
CA SER A 136 20.74 0.35 12.88
C SER A 136 19.63 -0.52 12.29
N ALA A 137 18.71 0.04 11.51
CA ALA A 137 17.62 -0.73 10.92
C ALA A 137 18.10 -1.56 9.72
N THR A 138 17.52 -2.75 9.57
CA THR A 138 17.53 -3.47 8.28
C THR A 138 16.44 -2.89 7.38
N LEU A 139 16.85 -2.43 6.19
CA LEU A 139 15.95 -1.79 5.23
C LEU A 139 15.54 -2.80 4.16
N TYR A 140 14.25 -2.83 3.85
CA TYR A 140 13.65 -3.63 2.79
C TYR A 140 12.88 -2.70 1.85
N ALA A 141 12.87 -3.03 0.57
CA ALA A 141 12.01 -2.38 -0.41
C ALA A 141 11.40 -3.45 -1.31
N THR A 142 10.13 -3.32 -1.63
CA THR A 142 9.50 -4.20 -2.62
C THR A 142 10.06 -3.92 -4.01
N GLN A 143 10.30 -4.98 -4.78
CA GLN A 143 10.63 -4.83 -6.20
C GLN A 143 9.46 -4.17 -6.93
N ILE A 144 9.78 -3.22 -7.81
CA ILE A 144 8.81 -2.54 -8.66
C ILE A 144 8.88 -3.26 -10.00
N PRO A 145 7.82 -3.99 -10.42
CA PRO A 145 7.82 -4.61 -11.73
C PRO A 145 7.82 -3.50 -12.79
N TYR A 146 8.91 -3.42 -13.55
CA TYR A 146 9.02 -2.59 -14.74
C TYR A 146 9.12 -3.52 -15.94
N SER A 147 8.08 -3.52 -16.77
CA SER A 147 8.04 -4.26 -18.03
C SER A 147 7.52 -3.32 -19.09
N LYS A 148 8.26 -3.20 -20.19
CA LYS A 148 7.85 -2.38 -21.34
C LYS A 148 6.63 -2.96 -22.04
N GLU A 149 6.39 -4.26 -21.85
CA GLU A 149 5.30 -5.04 -22.41
C GLU A 149 3.99 -4.89 -21.62
N LEU A 150 4.06 -4.33 -20.41
CA LEU A 150 2.91 -4.08 -19.52
C LEU A 150 2.56 -2.59 -19.38
N GLN A 151 3.24 -1.70 -20.12
CA GLN A 151 2.99 -0.25 -20.18
C GLN A 151 2.17 0.11 -21.42
#